data_AF-A8NYD4-F1
#
_entry.id   AF-A8NYD4-F1
#
_cell.length_a   1.000
_cell.length_b   1.000
_cell.length_c   1.000
_cell.angle_alpha   90.00
_cell.angle_beta   90.00
_cell.angle_gamma   90.00
#
_symmetry.space_group_name_H-M   'P 1'
#
loop_
_entity.id
_entity.type
_entity.pdbx_description
1 polymer ?
#
loop_
_entity_poly.entity_id
_entity_poly.type
_entity_poly.pdbx_seq_one_letter_code
_entity_poly.pdbx_strand_id
1 'polypeptide(L)'
;MAAFFSSLTVASVGLTCKSFLNLGFCSIQVNGLNILLDALNHPERRNDRGLVTERVFSSFFRLGQTLETFRGQGIYQESVNTAIQKLNEGSWVHLFGEGKVNQPDSYTIDPEGYAHIPRFKWGVGRIVMESSNLPVVIPMWLSGYDKLMPEGRPFPRKYLPRLGVRLSVTFGEPIPPELLSQAINHSAPDDKGAPSIDAQRSRLTALIHNHVESLGRTVCGPLLQMKQ
;
A
#
# COMPACT_ATOMS: atom_id res chain seq x y z
N MET A 1 3.28 -4.41 -30.60
CA MET A 1 3.03 -5.83 -30.28
C MET A 1 2.74 -5.91 -28.78
N ALA A 2 1.46 -5.92 -28.42
CA ALA A 2 0.97 -5.76 -27.05
C ALA A 2 1.06 -7.07 -26.26
N ALA A 3 1.72 -7.04 -25.10
CA ALA A 3 1.89 -8.19 -24.24
C ALA A 3 0.62 -8.40 -23.39
N PHE A 4 -0.18 -9.39 -23.77
CA PHE A 4 -1.28 -9.97 -22.99
C PHE A 4 -0.72 -10.61 -21.72
N PHE A 5 -0.83 -9.97 -20.56
CA PHE A 5 -0.59 -10.63 -19.27
C PHE A 5 -1.64 -10.15 -18.26
N SER A 6 -2.79 -10.82 -18.32
CA SER A 6 -3.99 -10.62 -17.50
C SER A 6 -3.78 -11.12 -16.07
N SER A 7 -4.82 -11.01 -15.23
CA SER A 7 -5.00 -11.50 -13.85
C SER A 7 -4.32 -12.85 -13.54
N LEU A 8 -4.10 -13.69 -14.55
CA LEU A 8 -3.30 -14.92 -14.50
C LEU A 8 -1.85 -14.70 -14.04
N THR A 9 -1.21 -13.59 -14.39
CA THR A 9 0.18 -13.27 -13.98
C THR A 9 0.25 -12.87 -12.51
N VAL A 10 -0.74 -12.10 -12.02
CA VAL A 10 -0.85 -11.76 -10.60
C VAL A 10 -1.15 -13.01 -9.79
N ALA A 11 -2.05 -13.86 -10.29
CA ALA A 11 -2.34 -15.15 -9.69
C ALA A 11 -1.11 -16.07 -9.71
N SER A 12 -0.34 -16.14 -10.81
CA SER A 12 0.82 -17.03 -10.91
C SER A 12 1.99 -16.57 -10.05
N VAL A 13 2.31 -15.26 -10.03
CA VAL A 13 3.32 -14.70 -9.13
C VAL A 13 2.87 -14.86 -7.68
N GLY A 14 1.61 -14.57 -7.38
CA GLY A 14 1.02 -14.79 -6.06
C GLY A 14 1.10 -16.26 -5.61
N LEU A 15 0.76 -17.21 -6.50
CA LEU A 15 0.83 -18.65 -6.25
C LEU A 15 2.26 -19.16 -6.14
N THR A 16 3.20 -18.60 -6.89
CA THR A 16 4.62 -18.99 -6.84
C THR A 16 5.27 -18.48 -5.55
N CYS A 17 5.04 -17.22 -5.19
CA CYS A 17 5.46 -16.67 -3.89
C CYS A 17 4.80 -17.42 -2.73
N LYS A 18 3.51 -17.75 -2.86
CA LYS A 18 2.79 -18.57 -1.88
C LYS A 18 3.43 -19.95 -1.78
N SER A 19 3.70 -20.63 -2.89
CA SER A 19 4.32 -21.96 -2.90
C SER A 19 5.72 -21.95 -2.31
N PHE A 20 6.54 -20.94 -2.63
CA PHE A 20 7.87 -20.75 -2.04
C PHE A 20 7.82 -20.58 -0.52
N LEU A 21 6.85 -19.80 -0.02
CA LEU A 21 6.66 -19.59 1.41
C LEU A 21 6.02 -20.81 2.09
N ASN A 22 5.14 -21.55 1.40
CA ASN A 22 4.47 -22.77 1.90
C ASN A 22 5.38 -24.01 1.84
N LEU A 23 6.52 -23.99 1.14
CA LEU A 23 7.49 -25.10 1.06
C LEU A 23 8.26 -25.36 2.37
N GLY A 24 7.74 -24.89 3.51
CA GLY A 24 8.22 -25.25 4.85
C GLY A 24 8.53 -24.08 5.79
N PHE A 25 8.40 -22.83 5.33
CA PHE A 25 8.80 -21.65 6.11
C PHE A 25 7.63 -20.95 6.81
N CYS A 26 6.51 -20.73 6.12
CA CYS A 26 5.34 -20.01 6.63
C CYS A 26 4.02 -20.49 5.99
N SER A 27 2.90 -20.24 6.67
CA SER A 27 1.58 -20.33 6.02
C SER A 27 1.12 -18.93 5.62
N ILE A 28 0.56 -18.76 4.41
CA ILE A 28 -0.01 -17.49 3.95
C ILE A 28 -1.50 -17.65 3.71
N GLN A 29 -2.27 -16.77 4.34
CA GLN A 29 -3.66 -16.52 4.05
C GLN A 29 -3.83 -15.22 3.26
N VAL A 30 -4.72 -15.23 2.27
CA VAL A 30 -5.10 -14.03 1.53
C VAL A 30 -6.61 -13.85 1.70
N ASN A 31 -7.01 -12.72 2.27
CA ASN A 31 -8.41 -12.37 2.52
C ASN A 31 -8.82 -11.21 1.61
N GLY A 32 -10.05 -11.23 1.08
CA GLY A 32 -10.55 -10.17 0.21
C GLY A 32 -9.91 -10.14 -1.19
N LEU A 33 -9.29 -11.24 -1.64
CA LEU A 33 -8.66 -11.29 -2.97
C LEU A 33 -9.68 -11.02 -4.09
N ASN A 34 -10.93 -11.45 -3.93
CA ASN A 34 -12.02 -11.15 -4.84
C ASN A 34 -12.22 -9.64 -5.00
N ILE A 35 -12.15 -8.85 -3.92
CA ILE A 35 -12.29 -7.39 -3.97
C ILE A 35 -11.23 -6.79 -4.90
N LEU A 36 -9.97 -7.23 -4.76
CA LEU A 36 -8.90 -6.81 -5.65
C LEU A 36 -9.17 -7.24 -7.09
N LEU A 37 -9.54 -8.51 -7.31
CA LEU A 37 -9.77 -9.04 -8.66
C LEU A 37 -10.94 -8.34 -9.35
N ASP A 38 -12.01 -8.04 -8.63
CA ASP A 38 -13.19 -7.33 -9.14
C ASP A 38 -12.80 -5.92 -9.56
N ALA A 39 -12.02 -5.21 -8.73
CA ALA A 39 -11.47 -3.90 -9.08
C ALA A 39 -10.49 -3.94 -10.27
N LEU A 40 -9.70 -5.00 -10.40
CA LEU A 40 -8.78 -5.19 -11.53
C LEU A 40 -9.53 -5.50 -12.84
N ASN A 41 -10.66 -6.20 -12.77
CA ASN A 41 -11.43 -6.64 -13.93
C ASN A 41 -12.57 -5.68 -14.31
N HIS A 42 -12.78 -4.59 -13.56
CA HIS A 42 -13.87 -3.64 -13.79
C HIS A 42 -13.80 -3.02 -15.21
N PRO A 43 -14.90 -3.01 -15.99
CA PRO A 43 -14.89 -2.58 -17.39
C PRO A 43 -14.51 -1.11 -17.58
N GLU A 44 -14.75 -0.24 -16.60
CA GLU A 44 -14.32 1.18 -16.67
C GLU A 44 -12.79 1.34 -16.64
N ARG A 45 -12.04 0.30 -16.25
CA ARG A 45 -10.58 0.26 -16.37
C ARG A 45 -10.12 0.00 -17.83
N ARG A 46 -10.97 -0.55 -18.70
CA ARG A 46 -10.57 -1.13 -20.00
C ARG A 46 -10.28 -0.12 -21.13
N ASN A 47 -10.05 1.15 -20.85
CA ASN A 47 -9.59 2.13 -21.84
C ASN A 47 -8.07 2.36 -21.77
N ASP A 48 -7.29 1.31 -22.06
CA ASP A 48 -5.82 1.35 -22.28
C ASP A 48 -4.91 1.58 -21.06
N ARG A 49 -4.54 0.51 -20.33
CA ARG A 49 -3.17 -0.10 -20.34
C ARG A 49 -3.03 -1.26 -19.35
N GLY A 50 -2.06 -2.13 -19.67
CA GLY A 50 -1.58 -3.24 -18.86
C GLY A 50 -0.31 -2.89 -18.07
N LEU A 51 0.15 -3.87 -17.29
CA LEU A 51 1.33 -3.83 -16.43
C LEU A 51 2.62 -3.55 -17.23
N VAL A 52 3.28 -2.39 -17.05
CA VAL A 52 4.57 -2.09 -17.70
C VAL A 52 5.75 -2.24 -16.72
N THR A 53 6.63 -3.17 -17.07
CA THR A 53 8.01 -3.37 -16.59
C THR A 53 8.96 -2.40 -17.30
N GLU A 54 9.78 -1.66 -16.56
CA GLU A 54 11.02 -1.09 -17.11
C GLU A 54 12.21 -1.42 -16.20
N ARG A 55 13.37 -1.66 -16.81
CA ARG A 55 14.67 -1.98 -16.20
C ARG A 55 15.45 -0.66 -16.08
N VAL A 56 16.05 -0.33 -14.94
CA VAL A 56 17.48 -0.51 -14.59
C VAL A 56 17.67 0.45 -13.38
N PHE A 57 17.72 0.05 -12.10
CA PHE A 57 18.81 -0.46 -11.22
C PHE A 57 18.22 -0.90 -9.83
N SER A 58 19.02 -1.48 -8.92
CA SER A 58 18.65 -2.18 -7.64
C SER A 58 18.01 -3.58 -7.81
N SER A 59 18.82 -4.61 -8.04
CA SER A 59 18.38 -5.90 -8.62
C SER A 59 17.34 -6.71 -7.83
N PHE A 60 17.19 -6.52 -6.52
CA PHE A 60 16.20 -7.24 -5.71
C PHE A 60 14.80 -6.60 -5.81
N PHE A 61 14.71 -5.28 -5.70
CA PHE A 61 13.44 -4.53 -5.82
C PHE A 61 13.02 -4.29 -7.28
N ARG A 62 13.99 -4.24 -8.20
CA ARG A 62 13.75 -4.11 -9.64
C ARG A 62 13.08 -5.33 -10.26
N LEU A 63 13.35 -6.53 -9.74
CA LEU A 63 12.62 -7.74 -10.12
C LEU A 63 11.21 -7.77 -9.50
N GLY A 64 11.01 -7.06 -8.38
CA GLY A 64 9.72 -6.91 -7.71
C GLY A 64 8.85 -5.76 -8.23
N GLN A 65 9.30 -5.02 -9.25
CA GLN A 65 8.60 -3.85 -9.82
C GLN A 65 8.30 -2.73 -8.79
N THR A 66 9.17 -2.57 -7.78
CA THR A 66 9.00 -1.55 -6.73
C THR A 66 9.63 -0.22 -7.14
N LEU A 67 8.88 0.88 -7.03
CA LEU A 67 9.40 2.25 -7.22
C LEU A 67 10.04 2.73 -5.91
N GLU A 68 11.36 2.95 -5.91
CA GLU A 68 12.08 3.38 -4.71
C GLU A 68 11.87 4.88 -4.46
N THR A 69 11.50 5.24 -3.22
CA THR A 69 11.42 6.64 -2.77
C THR A 69 12.53 6.92 -1.75
N PHE A 70 13.19 8.07 -1.86
CA PHE A 70 14.25 8.46 -0.95
C PHE A 70 13.74 9.47 0.10
N ARG A 71 14.11 9.25 1.36
CA ARG A 71 13.74 10.16 2.46
C ARG A 71 14.56 11.44 2.36
N GLY A 72 13.92 12.58 2.65
CA GLY A 72 14.55 13.90 2.61
C GLY A 72 14.49 14.60 1.25
N GLN A 73 14.13 13.91 0.17
CA GLN A 73 14.01 14.50 -1.18
C GLN A 73 12.62 15.09 -1.49
N GLY A 74 11.77 15.24 -0.48
CA GLY A 74 10.41 15.78 -0.65
C GLY A 74 9.47 14.84 -1.42
N ILE A 75 8.38 15.39 -1.96
CA ILE A 75 7.33 14.63 -2.66
C ILE A 75 7.47 14.66 -4.19
N TYR A 76 8.35 15.51 -4.71
CA TYR A 76 8.62 15.69 -6.13
C TYR A 76 9.82 14.84 -6.54
N GLN A 77 9.64 13.52 -6.46
CA GLN A 77 10.64 12.53 -6.83
C GLN A 77 10.19 11.77 -8.08
N GLU A 78 11.15 11.26 -8.85
CA GLU A 78 10.88 10.54 -10.09
C GLU A 78 9.98 9.32 -9.89
N SER A 79 10.17 8.59 -8.78
CA SER A 79 9.31 7.45 -8.43
C SER A 79 7.86 7.84 -8.17
N VAL A 80 7.61 9.02 -7.58
CA VAL A 80 6.25 9.53 -7.36
C VAL A 80 5.62 9.98 -8.67
N ASN A 81 6.40 10.64 -9.54
CA ASN A 81 5.96 11.03 -10.88
C ASN A 81 5.61 9.80 -11.73
N THR A 82 6.46 8.78 -11.71
CA THR A 82 6.23 7.50 -12.40
C THR A 82 4.98 6.80 -11.86
N ALA A 83 4.72 6.86 -10.55
CA ALA A 83 3.50 6.29 -9.97
C ALA A 83 2.24 7.01 -10.47
N ILE A 84 2.25 8.34 -10.52
CA ILE A 84 1.16 9.15 -11.10
C ILE A 84 0.97 8.80 -12.57
N GLN A 85 2.06 8.76 -13.34
CA GLN A 85 1.99 8.38 -14.75
C GLN A 85 1.32 7.02 -14.89
N LYS A 86 1.79 5.98 -14.17
CA LYS A 86 1.19 4.63 -14.19
C LYS A 86 -0.32 4.64 -13.88
N LEU A 87 -0.77 5.46 -12.94
CA LEU A 87 -2.21 5.58 -12.67
C LEU A 87 -2.96 6.25 -13.81
N ASN A 88 -2.41 7.32 -14.40
CA ASN A 88 -2.94 7.94 -15.63
C ASN A 88 -2.92 6.97 -16.80
N GLU A 89 -2.06 5.96 -16.70
CA GLU A 89 -2.02 4.87 -17.63
C GLU A 89 -3.13 3.85 -17.47
N GLY A 90 -3.92 3.85 -16.39
CA GLY A 90 -4.79 2.71 -16.10
C GLY A 90 -4.01 1.47 -15.64
N SER A 91 -2.71 1.63 -15.37
CA SER A 91 -1.95 0.69 -14.55
C SER A 91 -2.32 0.87 -13.07
N TRP A 92 -1.80 0.00 -12.22
CA TRP A 92 -1.98 0.06 -10.78
C TRP A 92 -0.63 0.16 -10.09
N VAL A 93 -0.62 0.70 -8.88
CA VAL A 93 0.57 0.80 -8.03
C VAL A 93 0.25 0.31 -6.62
N HIS A 94 1.24 -0.29 -5.96
CA HIS A 94 1.15 -0.63 -4.54
C HIS A 94 1.95 0.39 -3.72
N LEU A 95 1.36 0.97 -2.69
CA LEU A 95 1.95 2.06 -1.91
C LEU A 95 2.14 1.65 -0.44
N PHE A 96 3.37 1.78 0.04
CA PHE A 96 3.70 1.70 1.47
C PHE A 96 3.71 3.11 2.07
N GLY A 97 2.54 3.58 2.50
CA GLY A 97 2.33 4.97 2.89
C GLY A 97 3.22 5.48 4.03
N GLU A 98 3.68 4.60 4.93
CA GLU A 98 4.53 4.96 6.08
C GLU A 98 5.95 5.42 5.69
N GLY A 99 6.44 4.99 4.52
CA GLY A 99 7.77 5.33 4.00
C GLY A 99 8.93 4.76 4.82
N LYS A 100 8.69 3.69 5.60
CA LYS A 100 9.66 2.78 6.22
C LYS A 100 8.92 1.53 6.71
N VAL A 101 9.66 0.47 7.04
CA VAL A 101 9.11 -0.65 7.82
C VAL A 101 8.84 -0.15 9.25
N ASN A 102 7.64 -0.41 9.75
CA ASN A 102 7.30 -0.24 11.16
C ASN A 102 6.67 -1.53 11.67
N GLN A 103 6.96 -1.89 12.92
CA GLN A 103 6.45 -3.09 13.58
C GLN A 103 5.58 -2.68 14.78
N PRO A 104 4.64 -3.54 15.24
CA PRO A 104 3.69 -3.18 16.30
C PRO A 104 4.32 -2.58 17.57
N ASP A 105 5.50 -3.06 17.95
CA ASP A 105 6.25 -2.56 19.11
C ASP A 105 6.67 -1.08 18.99
N SER A 106 6.58 -0.49 17.79
CA SER A 106 6.89 0.91 17.50
C SER A 106 5.66 1.82 17.40
N TYR A 107 4.45 1.26 17.51
CA TYR A 107 3.20 2.02 17.40
C TYR A 107 2.94 2.83 18.66
N THR A 108 2.41 4.03 18.48
CA THR A 108 1.96 4.86 19.60
C THR A 108 0.63 4.33 20.11
N ILE A 109 0.45 4.28 21.43
CA ILE A 109 -0.80 3.88 22.08
C ILE A 109 -1.48 5.15 22.60
N ASP A 110 -2.75 5.35 22.25
CA ASP A 110 -3.55 6.46 22.78
C ASP A 110 -4.00 6.20 24.24
N PRO A 111 -4.52 7.22 24.96
CA PRO A 111 -5.04 7.04 26.32
C PRO A 111 -6.16 5.98 26.44
N GLU A 112 -6.88 5.72 25.36
CA GLU A 112 -7.96 4.75 25.25
C GLU A 112 -7.46 3.31 25.01
N GLY A 113 -6.15 3.11 24.80
CA GLY A 113 -5.51 1.81 24.65
C GLY A 113 -5.46 1.28 23.21
N TYR A 114 -5.68 2.14 22.22
CA TYR A 114 -5.59 1.80 20.80
C TYR A 114 -4.20 2.12 20.25
N ALA A 115 -3.62 1.16 19.52
CA ALA A 115 -2.39 1.38 18.77
C ALA A 115 -2.67 2.12 17.47
N HIS A 116 -1.76 3.02 17.08
CA HIS A 116 -1.82 3.77 15.82
C HIS A 116 -0.59 3.52 14.96
N ILE A 117 -0.82 3.28 13.67
CA ILE A 117 0.29 3.19 12.72
C ILE A 117 0.90 4.59 12.50
N PRO A 118 2.18 4.68 12.12
CA PRO A 118 2.78 5.97 11.82
C PRO A 118 2.08 6.65 10.64
N ARG A 119 1.94 7.98 10.73
CA ARG A 119 1.32 8.79 9.69
C ARG A 119 1.88 8.47 8.30
N PHE A 120 0.99 8.44 7.31
CA PHE A 120 1.41 8.31 5.93
C PHE A 120 2.13 9.58 5.43
N LYS A 121 3.05 9.37 4.49
CA LYS A 121 3.79 10.42 3.82
C LYS A 121 2.90 11.11 2.78
N TRP A 122 3.11 12.41 2.63
CA TRP A 122 2.31 13.27 1.75
C TRP A 122 2.35 12.87 0.28
N GLY A 123 3.36 12.09 -0.15
CA GLY A 123 3.41 11.53 -1.50
C GLY A 123 2.20 10.67 -1.84
N VAL A 124 1.55 10.04 -0.85
CA VAL A 124 0.31 9.27 -1.07
C VAL A 124 -0.81 10.18 -1.59
N GLY A 125 -1.10 11.28 -0.88
CA GLY A 125 -2.11 12.25 -1.32
C GLY A 125 -1.75 12.89 -2.66
N ARG A 126 -0.46 13.17 -2.90
CA ARG A 126 0.01 13.71 -4.18
C ARG A 126 -0.33 12.77 -5.35
N ILE A 127 -0.03 11.48 -5.20
CA ILE A 127 -0.27 10.48 -6.25
C ILE A 127 -1.74 10.46 -6.65
N VAL A 128 -2.65 10.48 -5.67
CA VAL A 128 -4.09 10.46 -5.93
C VAL A 128 -4.59 11.79 -6.51
N MET A 129 -4.14 12.92 -6.00
CA MET A 129 -4.58 14.25 -6.46
C MET A 129 -4.08 14.62 -7.86
N GLU A 130 -2.87 14.22 -8.22
CA GLU A 130 -2.28 14.54 -9.53
C GLU A 130 -2.58 13.48 -10.60
N SER A 131 -3.33 12.43 -10.25
CA SER A 131 -3.85 11.49 -11.24
C SER A 131 -4.96 12.16 -12.06
N SER A 132 -4.89 12.06 -13.39
CA SER A 132 -5.86 12.65 -14.33
C SER A 132 -7.27 12.11 -14.14
N ASN A 133 -7.39 10.84 -13.77
CA ASN A 133 -8.63 10.21 -13.35
C ASN A 133 -8.48 9.79 -11.88
N LEU A 134 -9.55 9.95 -11.09
CA LEU A 134 -9.54 9.55 -9.70
C LEU A 134 -9.34 8.02 -9.60
N PRO A 135 -8.24 7.53 -9.00
CA PRO A 135 -7.97 6.11 -8.94
C PRO A 135 -8.86 5.41 -7.91
N VAL A 136 -9.17 4.14 -8.14
CA VAL A 136 -9.75 3.27 -7.13
C VAL A 136 -8.68 2.96 -6.07
N VAL A 137 -8.95 3.33 -4.81
CA VAL A 137 -8.02 3.11 -3.69
C VAL A 137 -8.51 1.95 -2.83
N ILE A 138 -7.72 0.88 -2.76
CA ILE A 138 -8.03 -0.33 -1.99
C ILE A 138 -7.08 -0.41 -0.79
N PRO A 139 -7.58 -0.30 0.45
CA PRO A 139 -6.77 -0.52 1.64
C PRO A 139 -6.24 -1.96 1.69
N MET A 140 -4.97 -2.11 2.06
CA MET A 140 -4.33 -3.42 2.20
C MET A 140 -3.62 -3.50 3.55
N TRP A 141 -3.76 -4.62 4.25
CA TRP A 141 -3.12 -4.87 5.54
C TRP A 141 -2.28 -6.15 5.50
N LEU A 142 -1.07 -6.07 6.07
CA LEU A 142 -0.12 -7.17 6.16
C LEU A 142 0.06 -7.56 7.62
N SER A 143 -0.04 -8.85 7.95
CA SER A 143 0.09 -9.34 9.33
C SER A 143 1.03 -10.53 9.44
N GLY A 144 1.80 -10.59 10.55
CA GLY A 144 2.72 -11.68 10.86
C GLY A 144 4.12 -11.51 10.28
N TYR A 145 4.33 -10.50 9.44
CA TYR A 145 5.64 -10.20 8.85
C TYR A 145 6.66 -9.71 9.90
N ASP A 146 6.19 -9.04 10.95
CA ASP A 146 6.94 -8.68 12.15
C ASP A 146 7.46 -9.93 12.88
N LYS A 147 6.66 -10.99 12.96
CA LYS A 147 7.03 -12.27 13.57
C LYS A 147 7.99 -13.06 12.69
N LEU A 148 7.82 -12.97 11.37
CA LEU A 148 8.67 -13.66 10.38
C LEU A 148 10.09 -13.09 10.36
N MET A 149 10.18 -11.75 10.25
CA MET A 149 11.43 -11.01 10.18
C MET A 149 11.41 -9.83 11.19
N PRO A 150 11.57 -10.07 12.50
CA PRO A 150 11.67 -9.00 13.48
C PRO A 150 12.86 -8.09 13.19
N GLU A 151 12.65 -6.77 13.33
CA GLU A 151 13.74 -5.79 13.25
C GLU A 151 14.68 -5.90 14.47
N GLY A 152 15.91 -5.39 14.33
CA GLY A 152 16.90 -5.40 15.43
C GLY A 152 17.65 -6.71 15.67
N ARG A 153 17.41 -7.78 14.88
CA ARG A 153 18.13 -9.05 15.03
C ARG A 153 19.61 -8.95 14.56
N PRO A 154 20.57 -9.60 15.26
CA PRO A 154 21.96 -9.66 14.82
C PRO A 154 22.17 -10.64 13.64
N PHE A 155 23.29 -10.49 12.94
CA PHE A 155 23.73 -11.45 11.92
C PHE A 155 24.01 -12.85 12.55
N PRO A 156 23.69 -13.97 11.87
CA PRO A 156 23.05 -14.11 10.56
C PRO A 156 21.52 -14.09 10.60
N ARG A 157 20.93 -14.19 11.81
CA ARG A 157 19.47 -14.31 12.00
C ARG A 157 18.71 -13.16 11.35
N LYS A 158 19.29 -11.96 11.28
CA LYS A 158 18.74 -10.80 10.57
C LYS A 158 18.19 -11.11 9.17
N TYR A 159 18.84 -12.01 8.43
CA TYR A 159 18.51 -12.31 7.03
C TYR A 159 17.73 -13.62 6.86
N LEU A 160 17.42 -14.32 7.95
CA LEU A 160 16.73 -15.60 7.91
C LEU A 160 15.31 -15.49 8.47
N PRO A 161 14.29 -15.97 7.72
CA PRO A 161 12.91 -16.01 8.20
C PRO A 161 12.76 -17.00 9.36
N ARG A 162 11.91 -16.66 10.34
CA ARG A 162 11.45 -17.64 11.34
C ARG A 162 10.52 -18.67 10.70
N LEU A 163 10.62 -19.92 11.16
CA LEU A 163 9.76 -21.00 10.72
C LEU A 163 8.41 -20.99 11.47
N GLY A 164 7.38 -21.53 10.83
CA GLY A 164 6.06 -21.77 11.46
C GLY A 164 5.23 -20.51 11.69
N VAL A 165 5.63 -19.37 11.11
CA VAL A 165 4.88 -18.12 11.24
C VAL A 165 3.67 -18.12 10.30
N ARG A 166 2.53 -17.65 10.80
CA ARG A 166 1.33 -17.39 10.00
C ARG A 166 1.38 -15.97 9.45
N LEU A 167 1.23 -15.84 8.15
CA LEU A 167 1.18 -14.57 7.43
C LEU A 167 -0.24 -14.37 6.89
N SER A 168 -0.68 -13.12 6.88
CA SER A 168 -1.94 -12.74 6.25
C SER A 168 -1.76 -11.48 5.41
N VAL A 169 -2.38 -11.49 4.24
CA VAL A 169 -2.61 -10.31 3.40
C VAL A 169 -4.12 -10.11 3.33
N THR A 170 -4.61 -8.96 3.76
CA THR A 170 -6.04 -8.64 3.74
C THR A 170 -6.27 -7.42 2.86
N PHE A 171 -7.15 -7.55 1.87
CA PHE A 171 -7.67 -6.43 1.09
C PHE A 171 -9.01 -6.00 1.66
N GLY A 172 -9.17 -4.70 1.92
CA GLY A 172 -10.43 -4.10 2.35
C GLY A 172 -11.27 -3.63 1.18
N GLU A 173 -12.48 -3.15 1.48
CA GLU A 173 -13.34 -2.54 0.47
C GLU A 173 -12.71 -1.27 -0.12
N PRO A 174 -12.94 -0.99 -1.43
CA PRO A 174 -12.47 0.25 -2.04
C PRO A 174 -13.00 1.48 -1.29
N ILE A 175 -12.15 2.49 -1.09
CA ILE A 175 -12.59 3.76 -0.52
C ILE A 175 -13.56 4.42 -1.52
N PRO A 176 -14.79 4.79 -1.09
CA PRO A 176 -15.76 5.42 -1.98
C PRO A 176 -15.18 6.67 -2.67
N PRO A 177 -15.34 6.80 -3.99
CA PRO A 177 -14.78 7.92 -4.75
C PRO A 177 -15.33 9.27 -4.28
N GLU A 178 -16.54 9.29 -3.71
CA GLU A 178 -17.15 10.49 -3.12
C GLU A 178 -16.35 10.99 -1.92
N LEU A 179 -15.85 10.09 -1.06
CA LEU A 179 -15.05 10.48 0.10
C LEU A 179 -13.69 11.03 -0.31
N LEU A 180 -13.06 10.42 -1.34
CA LEU A 180 -11.81 10.92 -1.91
C LEU A 180 -12.02 12.31 -2.54
N SER A 181 -13.08 12.46 -3.33
CA SER A 181 -13.43 13.73 -3.98
C SER A 181 -13.77 14.80 -2.94
N GLN A 182 -14.50 14.46 -1.89
CA GLN A 182 -14.76 15.37 -0.77
C GLN A 182 -13.48 15.79 -0.08
N ALA A 183 -12.54 14.87 0.19
CA ALA A 183 -11.27 15.22 0.81
C ALA A 183 -10.41 16.16 -0.05
N ILE A 184 -10.53 16.08 -1.39
CA ILE A 184 -9.88 16.98 -2.34
C ILE A 184 -10.59 18.34 -2.38
N ASN A 185 -11.93 18.35 -2.46
CA ASN A 185 -12.72 19.55 -2.71
C ASN A 185 -13.05 20.35 -1.44
N HIS A 186 -13.09 19.73 -0.25
CA HIS A 186 -13.37 20.42 1.01
C HIS A 186 -12.20 21.32 1.41
N SER A 187 -12.39 22.60 1.13
CA SER A 187 -11.48 23.67 1.44
C SER A 187 -11.83 24.21 2.83
N ALA A 188 -10.97 23.96 3.82
CA ALA A 188 -10.94 24.88 4.96
C ALA A 188 -10.33 26.19 4.42
N PRO A 189 -10.96 27.36 4.63
CA PRO A 189 -10.38 28.61 4.19
C PRO A 189 -9.03 28.81 4.89
N ASP A 190 -7.97 28.98 4.11
CA ASP A 190 -6.70 29.50 4.59
C ASP A 190 -6.88 30.99 4.97
N ASP A 191 -5.99 31.56 5.79
CA ASP A 191 -6.05 32.98 6.23
C ASP A 191 -6.03 33.99 5.04
N LYS A 192 -5.84 33.50 3.82
CA LYS A 192 -5.84 34.26 2.55
C LYS A 192 -6.94 33.87 1.55
N GLY A 193 -7.93 33.07 1.96
CA GLY A 193 -9.11 32.76 1.14
C GLY A 193 -8.89 31.82 -0.06
N ALA A 194 -7.67 31.34 -0.30
CA ALA A 194 -7.38 30.28 -1.28
C ALA A 194 -7.22 28.93 -0.57
N PRO A 195 -7.71 27.81 -1.12
CA PRO A 195 -7.46 26.50 -0.55
C PRO A 195 -5.97 26.14 -0.64
N SER A 196 -5.35 25.85 0.50
CA SER A 196 -3.99 25.32 0.53
C SER A 196 -3.98 23.90 -0.04
N ILE A 197 -3.33 23.70 -1.19
CA ILE A 197 -3.10 22.39 -1.81
C ILE A 197 -2.49 21.40 -0.80
N ASP A 198 -1.64 21.90 0.10
CA ASP A 198 -1.01 21.10 1.14
C ASP A 198 -2.03 20.58 2.17
N ALA A 199 -3.05 21.37 2.50
CA ALA A 199 -4.12 20.97 3.40
C ALA A 199 -5.02 19.89 2.77
N GLN A 200 -5.37 20.04 1.49
CA GLN A 200 -6.11 19.01 0.73
C GLN A 200 -5.33 17.70 0.69
N ARG A 201 -4.04 17.78 0.35
CA ARG A 201 -3.14 16.61 0.30
C ARG A 201 -3.01 15.93 1.65
N SER A 202 -2.86 16.70 2.72
CA SER A 202 -2.79 16.18 4.08
C SER A 202 -4.07 15.45 4.47
N ARG A 203 -5.23 16.06 4.19
CA ARG A 203 -6.56 15.47 4.47
C ARG A 203 -6.78 14.17 3.71
N LEU A 204 -6.50 14.15 2.41
CA LEU A 204 -6.61 12.96 1.58
C LEU A 204 -5.68 11.85 2.07
N THR A 205 -4.43 12.20 2.40
CA THR A 205 -3.46 11.25 2.97
C THR A 205 -3.97 10.66 4.29
N ALA A 206 -4.54 11.48 5.17
CA ALA A 206 -5.11 11.05 6.44
C ALA A 206 -6.36 10.17 6.24
N LEU A 207 -7.21 10.47 5.26
CA LEU A 207 -8.37 9.64 4.92
C LEU A 207 -7.94 8.22 4.52
N ILE A 208 -6.96 8.11 3.62
CA ILE A 208 -6.42 6.82 3.17
C ILE A 208 -5.76 6.07 4.33
N HIS A 209 -4.95 6.78 5.13
CA HIS A 209 -4.34 6.24 6.35
C HIS A 209 -5.38 5.63 7.29
N ASN A 210 -6.46 6.36 7.58
CA ASN A 210 -7.50 5.92 8.51
C ASN A 210 -8.24 4.67 8.01
N HIS A 211 -8.45 4.54 6.69
CA HIS A 211 -9.04 3.32 6.12
C HIS A 211 -8.10 2.11 6.26
N VAL A 212 -6.80 2.30 6.07
CA VAL A 212 -5.80 1.23 6.28
C VAL A 212 -5.70 0.85 7.75
N GLU A 213 -5.65 1.81 8.66
CA GLU A 213 -5.62 1.54 10.11
C GLU A 213 -6.91 0.84 10.57
N SER A 214 -8.07 1.30 10.10
CA SER A 214 -9.36 0.67 10.40
C SER A 214 -9.39 -0.79 9.92
N LEU A 215 -8.93 -1.06 8.69
CA LEU A 215 -8.77 -2.44 8.20
C LEU A 215 -7.82 -3.25 9.09
N GLY A 216 -6.71 -2.66 9.54
CA GLY A 216 -5.81 -3.32 10.48
C GLY A 216 -6.49 -3.67 11.80
N ARG A 217 -7.38 -2.81 12.31
CA ARG A 217 -8.14 -3.07 13.53
C ARG A 217 -9.15 -4.20 13.36
N THR A 218 -9.82 -4.31 12.21
CA THR A 218 -10.75 -5.44 11.97
C THR A 218 -10.03 -6.78 11.89
N VAL A 219 -8.76 -6.78 11.47
CA VAL A 219 -7.94 -8.00 11.35
C VAL A 219 -7.22 -8.36 12.66
N CYS A 220 -6.59 -7.38 13.32
CA CYS A 220 -5.69 -7.59 14.44
C CYS A 220 -6.23 -7.10 15.80
N GLY A 221 -7.37 -6.43 15.83
CA GLY A 221 -7.91 -5.79 17.03
C GLY A 221 -7.23 -4.46 17.38
N PRO A 222 -7.50 -3.92 18.59
CA PRO A 222 -7.15 -2.54 18.96
C PRO A 222 -5.63 -2.27 18.99
N LEU A 223 -4.81 -3.29 19.22
CA LEU A 223 -3.36 -3.17 19.29
C LEU A 223 -2.66 -3.35 17.94
N LEU A 224 -3.41 -3.59 16.84
CA LEU A 224 -2.87 -3.80 15.50
C LEU A 224 -1.84 -4.95 15.42
N GLN A 225 -1.90 -5.88 16.36
CA GLN A 225 -1.01 -7.04 16.46
C GLN A 225 -1.82 -8.33 16.56
N MET A 226 -1.47 -9.34 15.75
CA MET A 226 -2.12 -10.65 15.85
C MET A 226 -1.86 -11.29 17.21
N LYS A 227 -2.93 -11.64 17.92
CA LYS A 227 -2.87 -12.50 19.11
C LYS A 227 -2.21 -13.83 18.74
N GLN A 228 -1.38 -14.34 19.64
CA GLN A 228 -0.68 -15.63 19.47
C GLN A 228 -1.66 -16.80 19.63
#